data_AF-A0A7C1UJR7-F1
#
_entry.id   AF-A0A7C1UJR7-F1
#
_cell.length_a   1.000
_cell.length_b   1.000
_cell.length_c   1.000
_cell.angle_alpha   90.00
_cell.angle_beta   90.00
_cell.angle_gamma   90.00
#
_symmetry.space_group_name_H-M   'P 1'
#
loop_
_entity.id
_entity.type
_entity.pdbx_description
1 polymer ?
#
loop_
_entity_poly.entity_id
_entity_poly.type
_entity_poly.pdbx_seq_one_letter_code
_entity_poly.pdbx_strand_id
1 'polypeptide(L)'
;MTDDTITDAADESPRRRFELEETGFNEVPRKWRKFYRYWGGPDDELGPNEIVCPVCKVVIRSRRELRPGDRLYCMPCMSRLVVVMGPDGKLDTEVVY
;
A
#
# COMPACT_ATOMS: atom_id res chain seq x y z
N MET A 1 -10.20 -35.77 -14.64
CA MET A 1 -10.54 -34.46 -15.21
C MET A 1 -10.12 -33.43 -14.17
N THR A 2 -9.02 -32.74 -14.49
CA THR A 2 -8.48 -31.50 -13.91
C THR A 2 -8.41 -31.35 -12.38
N ASP A 3 -7.18 -31.55 -11.91
CA ASP A 3 -6.48 -30.77 -10.88
C ASP A 3 -6.67 -29.26 -11.08
N ASP A 4 -6.98 -28.51 -10.02
CA ASP A 4 -6.54 -27.12 -9.87
C ASP A 4 -6.52 -26.77 -8.38
N THR A 5 -5.37 -27.06 -7.77
CA THR A 5 -5.03 -26.66 -6.41
C THR A 5 -4.48 -25.24 -6.46
N ILE A 6 -5.22 -24.25 -6.00
CA ILE A 6 -4.65 -22.94 -5.63
C ILE A 6 -5.06 -22.63 -4.20
N THR A 7 -4.27 -23.16 -3.29
CA THR A 7 -4.23 -22.75 -1.90
C THR A 7 -3.63 -21.35 -1.85
N ASP A 8 -4.46 -20.33 -1.59
CA ASP A 8 -4.01 -19.00 -1.19
C ASP A 8 -3.41 -19.09 0.21
N ALA A 9 -2.17 -19.59 0.26
CA ALA A 9 -1.37 -19.63 1.46
C ALA A 9 -0.91 -18.19 1.74
N ALA A 10 -1.77 -17.43 2.43
CA ALA A 10 -1.39 -16.20 3.07
C ALA A 10 -0.22 -16.49 4.03
N ASP A 11 1.00 -16.29 3.54
CA ASP A 11 2.27 -16.59 4.17
C ASP A 11 2.24 -16.32 5.69
N GLU A 12 2.17 -17.35 6.53
CA GLU A 12 2.02 -17.22 8.00
C GLU A 12 3.25 -16.55 8.68
N SER A 13 4.28 -16.21 7.91
CA SER A 13 5.46 -15.50 8.40
C SER A 13 5.08 -14.14 9.01
N PRO A 14 5.70 -13.77 10.15
CA PRO A 14 5.46 -12.47 10.76
C PRO A 14 5.85 -11.34 9.79
N ARG A 15 4.92 -10.41 9.56
CA ARG A 15 5.14 -9.25 8.67
C ARG A 15 6.38 -8.47 9.09
N ARG A 16 7.21 -8.12 8.10
CA ARG A 16 8.37 -7.24 8.32
C ARG A 16 7.89 -5.89 8.84
N ARG A 17 8.65 -5.32 9.78
CA ARG A 17 8.40 -3.98 10.33
C ARG A 17 9.36 -2.98 9.70
N PHE A 18 8.85 -1.79 9.44
CA PHE A 18 9.57 -0.69 8.79
C PHE A 18 9.54 0.54 9.68
N GLU A 19 10.68 1.19 9.83
CA GLU A 19 10.78 2.51 10.45
C GLU A 19 10.40 3.58 9.43
N LEU A 20 9.55 4.52 9.85
CA LEU A 20 9.03 5.57 8.97
C LEU A 20 9.53 6.93 9.46
N GLU A 21 10.33 7.58 8.63
CA GLU A 21 10.76 8.96 8.81
C GLU A 21 9.77 9.94 8.16
N GLU A 22 9.77 11.19 8.62
CA GLU A 22 8.98 12.24 7.98
C GLU A 22 9.60 12.62 6.63
N THR A 23 8.76 12.70 5.61
CA THR A 23 9.16 12.91 4.20
C THR A 23 8.86 14.33 3.69
N GLY A 24 8.35 15.21 4.55
CA GLY A 24 7.92 16.56 4.18
C GLY A 24 6.49 16.67 3.62
N PHE A 25 5.70 15.60 3.66
CA PHE A 25 4.29 15.63 3.26
C PHE A 25 3.45 16.44 4.27
N ASN A 26 2.94 17.62 3.87
CA ASN A 26 2.32 18.58 4.80
C ASN A 26 0.78 18.66 4.73
N GLU A 27 0.14 17.90 3.83
CA GLU A 27 -1.31 17.94 3.59
C GLU A 27 -2.14 17.21 4.66
N VAL A 28 -1.50 16.45 5.54
CA VAL A 28 -2.14 15.74 6.66
C VAL A 28 -1.61 16.22 8.01
N PRO A 29 -2.37 16.01 9.11
CA PRO A 29 -1.92 16.36 10.45
C PRO A 29 -0.58 15.71 10.79
N ARG A 30 0.26 16.42 11.57
CA ARG A 30 1.64 16.02 11.93
C ARG A 30 1.80 14.54 12.30
N LYS A 31 0.88 14.00 13.11
CA LYS A 31 0.89 12.59 13.56
C LYS A 31 0.95 11.58 12.40
N TRP A 32 0.38 11.95 11.24
CA TRP A 32 0.19 11.06 10.11
C TRP A 32 1.18 11.29 8.96
N ARG A 33 1.96 12.38 8.96
CA ARG A 33 2.80 12.77 7.83
C ARG A 33 3.81 11.72 7.39
N LYS A 34 4.44 11.02 8.34
CA LYS A 34 5.38 9.91 8.06
C LYS A 34 4.78 8.74 7.27
N PHE A 35 3.46 8.59 7.29
CA PHE A 35 2.75 7.55 6.52
C PHE A 35 2.45 7.96 5.09
N TYR A 36 2.88 9.15 4.67
CA TYR A 36 2.67 9.65 3.32
C TYR A 36 3.99 10.17 2.76
N ARG A 37 4.15 10.05 1.45
CA ARG A 37 5.17 10.78 0.69
C ARG A 37 4.60 11.11 -0.69
N TYR A 38 5.13 12.14 -1.33
CA TYR A 38 4.78 12.42 -2.71
C TYR A 38 5.26 11.29 -3.61
N TRP A 39 4.46 10.95 -4.61
CA TRP A 39 4.84 10.01 -5.65
C TRP A 39 5.90 10.65 -6.56
N GLY A 40 7.01 9.96 -6.74
CA GLY A 40 8.17 10.43 -7.51
C GLY A 40 8.04 10.28 -9.02
N GLY A 41 6.98 9.63 -9.51
CA GLY A 41 6.74 9.39 -10.93
C GLY A 41 6.93 7.91 -11.35
N PRO A 42 7.10 7.63 -12.66
CA PRO A 42 7.15 6.27 -13.20
C PRO A 42 8.31 5.41 -12.69
N ASP A 43 9.44 6.06 -12.37
CA ASP A 43 10.66 5.40 -11.85
C ASP A 43 10.66 5.27 -10.32
N ASP A 44 9.54 5.62 -9.66
CA ASP A 44 9.42 5.54 -8.20
C ASP A 44 9.24 4.08 -7.77
N GLU A 45 10.31 3.48 -7.25
CA GLU A 45 10.29 2.13 -6.72
C GLU A 45 9.56 2.07 -5.37
N LEU A 46 8.39 1.43 -5.37
CA LEU A 46 7.59 1.22 -4.17
C LEU A 46 8.20 0.09 -3.33
N GLY A 47 8.45 0.38 -2.06
CA GLY A 47 8.81 -0.64 -1.08
C GLY A 47 7.65 -1.61 -0.78
N PRO A 48 7.92 -2.77 -0.15
CA PRO A 48 6.90 -3.76 0.21
C PRO A 48 5.89 -3.27 1.28
N ASN A 49 6.13 -2.09 1.85
CA ASN A 49 5.25 -1.41 2.80
C ASN A 49 4.68 -0.10 2.23
N GLU A 50 4.86 0.15 0.95
CA GLU A 50 4.44 1.36 0.26
C GLU A 50 3.45 1.03 -0.86
N ILE A 51 2.49 1.92 -1.09
CA ILE A 51 1.52 1.75 -2.15
C ILE A 51 0.99 3.09 -2.63
N VAL A 52 0.64 3.20 -3.91
CA VAL A 52 0.12 4.44 -4.49
C VAL A 52 -1.39 4.45 -4.38
N CYS A 53 -1.96 5.55 -3.89
CA CYS A 53 -3.40 5.77 -3.97
C CYS A 53 -3.80 6.06 -5.43
N PRO A 54 -4.73 5.30 -6.05
CA PRO A 54 -5.13 5.50 -7.44
C PRO A 54 -5.89 6.83 -7.66
N VAL A 55 -6.42 7.42 -6.59
CA VAL A 55 -7.23 8.64 -6.64
C VAL A 55 -6.37 9.89 -6.64
N CYS A 56 -5.55 10.08 -5.61
CA CYS A 56 -4.73 11.30 -5.44
C CYS A 56 -3.26 11.13 -5.78
N LYS A 57 -2.83 9.93 -6.19
CA LYS A 57 -1.43 9.62 -6.56
C LYS A 57 -0.42 9.98 -5.48
N VAL A 58 -0.81 9.82 -4.21
CA VAL A 58 0.10 9.93 -3.05
C VAL A 58 0.53 8.53 -2.66
N VAL A 59 1.78 8.37 -2.25
CA VAL A 59 2.29 7.10 -1.71
C VAL A 59 1.90 7.00 -0.24
N ILE A 60 1.14 5.96 0.09
CA ILE A 60 0.78 5.56 1.44
C ILE A 60 1.82 4.56 1.93
N ARG A 61 2.37 4.80 3.11
CA ARG A 61 3.39 3.99 3.74
C ARG A 61 2.81 3.33 4.98
N SER A 62 3.20 2.09 5.24
CA SER A 62 2.84 1.34 6.44
C SER A 62 4.08 1.00 7.25
N ARG A 63 3.91 0.85 8.57
CA ARG A 63 4.95 0.33 9.47
C ARG A 63 5.15 -1.18 9.33
N ARG A 64 4.26 -1.84 8.61
CA ARG A 64 4.26 -3.28 8.37
C ARG A 64 4.20 -3.50 6.87
N GLU A 65 4.77 -4.61 6.43
CA GLU A 65 4.59 -5.12 5.08
C GLU A 65 3.11 -5.16 4.69
N LEU A 66 2.80 -4.66 3.50
CA LEU A 66 1.48 -4.69 2.90
C LEU A 66 1.32 -6.01 2.14
N ARG A 67 0.14 -6.60 2.26
CA ARG A 67 -0.23 -7.83 1.57
C ARG A 67 -1.57 -7.66 0.87
N PRO A 68 -1.84 -8.42 -0.20
CA PRO A 68 -3.17 -8.47 -0.79
C PRO A 68 -4.25 -8.72 0.27
N GLY A 69 -5.36 -7.99 0.18
CA GLY A 69 -6.46 -8.02 1.15
C GLY A 69 -6.34 -7.01 2.29
N ASP A 70 -5.17 -6.38 2.50
CA ASP A 70 -5.05 -5.31 3.49
C ASP A 70 -5.91 -4.10 3.13
N ARG A 71 -6.52 -3.49 4.15
CA ARG A 71 -7.35 -2.29 3.97
C ARG A 71 -6.59 -1.04 4.40
N LEU A 72 -6.62 -0.03 3.55
CA LEU A 72 -5.96 1.25 3.76
C LEU A 72 -6.98 2.39 3.68
N TYR A 73 -6.67 3.48 4.37
CA TYR A 73 -7.44 4.71 4.28
C TYR A 73 -6.50 5.83 3.85
N CYS A 74 -6.76 6.39 2.67
CA CYS A 74 -6.02 7.53 2.18
C CYS A 74 -6.61 8.80 2.81
N MET A 75 -5.92 9.36 3.79
CA MET A 75 -6.39 10.56 4.49
C MET A 75 -6.50 11.80 3.58
N PRO A 76 -5.59 12.06 2.61
CA PRO A 76 -5.71 13.19 1.69
C PRO A 76 -6.99 13.21 0.85
N CYS A 77 -7.40 12.08 0.28
CA CYS A 77 -8.59 11.99 -0.59
C CYS A 77 -9.80 11.31 0.07
N MET A 78 -9.68 10.93 1.34
CA MET A 78 -10.68 10.20 2.13
C MET A 78 -11.14 8.87 1.53
N SER A 79 -10.40 8.32 0.57
CA SER A 79 -10.76 7.08 -0.10
C SER A 79 -10.37 5.87 0.75
N ARG A 80 -11.27 4.87 0.81
CA ARG A 80 -10.98 3.55 1.36
C ARG A 80 -10.42 2.68 0.24
N LEU A 81 -9.33 2.00 0.53
CA LEU A 81 -8.59 1.22 -0.44
C LEU A 81 -8.41 -0.21 0.07
N VAL A 82 -8.34 -1.16 -0.84
CA VAL A 82 -7.87 -2.52 -0.58
C VAL A 82 -6.62 -2.78 -1.41
N VAL A 83 -5.61 -3.38 -0.80
CA VAL A 83 -4.40 -3.81 -1.48
C VAL A 83 -4.74 -5.04 -2.31
N VAL A 84 -4.43 -5.00 -3.59
CA VAL A 84 -4.61 -6.09 -4.54
C VAL A 84 -3.28 -6.41 -5.21
N MET A 85 -3.20 -7.58 -5.84
CA MET A 85 -2.07 -7.90 -6.70
C MET A 85 -2.40 -7.41 -8.11
N GLY A 86 -1.60 -6.47 -8.61
CA GLY A 86 -1.74 -5.93 -9.96
C GLY A 86 -1.31 -6.94 -11.04
N PRO A 87 -1.65 -6.66 -12.32
CA PRO A 87 -1.34 -7.56 -13.43
C PRO A 87 0.16 -7.78 -13.66
N ASP A 88 0.99 -6.82 -13.25
CA ASP A 88 2.45 -6.88 -13.34
C ASP A 88 3.10 -7.64 -12.15
N GLY A 89 2.31 -8.26 -11.28
CA GLY A 89 2.78 -8.94 -10.07
C GLY A 89 3.24 -8.00 -8.96
N LYS A 90 2.99 -6.69 -9.09
CA LYS A 90 3.25 -5.67 -8.06
C LYS A 90 2.01 -5.43 -7.20
N LEU A 91 2.21 -4.89 -5.99
CA LEU A 91 1.10 -4.47 -5.14
C LEU A 91 0.46 -3.21 -5.73
N ASP A 92 -0.87 -3.25 -5.89
CA ASP A 92 -1.68 -2.12 -6.34
C ASP A 92 -2.85 -1.90 -5.35
N THR A 93 -3.59 -0.81 -5.48
CA THR A 93 -4.79 -0.58 -4.68
C THR A 93 -6.02 -0.31 -5.51
N GLU A 94 -7.13 -0.88 -5.07
CA GLU A 94 -8.46 -0.59 -5.60
C GLU A 94 -9.30 0.17 -4.58
N VAL A 95 -10.17 1.05 -5.07
CA VAL A 95 -11.10 1.81 -4.23
C VAL A 95 -12.27 0.92 -3.83
N VAL A 96 -12.57 0.91 -2.53
CA VAL A 96 -13.71 0.18 -1.96
C VAL A 96 -14.76 1.19 -1.50
N TYR A 97 -16.00 1.00 -1.96
CA TYR A 97 -17.17 1.83 -1.60
C TYR A 97 -17.91 1.28 -0.39
#